data_AF-A0A7S1SYI1-F1
#
_entry.id   AF-A0A7S1SYI1-F1
#
_cell.length_a   1.000
_cell.length_b   1.000
_cell.length_c   1.000
_cell.angle_alpha   90.00
_cell.angle_beta   90.00
_cell.angle_gamma   90.00
#
_symmetry.space_group_name_H-M   'P 1'
#
loop_
_entity.id
_entity.type
_entity.pdbx_description
1 polymer ?
#
loop_
_entity_poly.entity_id
_entity_poly.type
_entity_poly.pdbx_seq_one_letter_code
_entity_poly.pdbx_strand_id
1 'polypeptide(L)'
;PAATDDGVGSVVRVGVLCTVRQVDATPDGRKLVEYEGVRRVSIISITQSLPYAVANVEWVDDDAPSETEAKQIPELEGRVWACLLDIEKCSRALSSKRDAASALPPEIGKYAPKLDNDMTSVDYLMQAGGAAGQSIKQWMRAGSSVGKEAKSKSNAGGSAVDPYEAVARVMTPRRPELFSFAAASLLDLDVPAKLALLRSLDTAGRLQWVLSAIQPFQQELRTRYTLQKTLAGKEDKRD
;
A
#
# COMPACT_ATOMS: atom_id res chain seq x y z
N PRO A 1 25.25 -6.52 -14.32
CA PRO A 1 25.70 -7.94 -14.38
C PRO A 1 26.16 -8.57 -13.05
N ALA A 2 25.88 -7.98 -11.88
CA ALA A 2 26.21 -8.57 -10.56
C ALA A 2 24.99 -9.10 -9.77
N ALA A 3 23.78 -9.04 -10.34
CA ALA A 3 22.55 -9.37 -9.60
C ALA A 3 22.30 -10.88 -9.45
N THR A 4 22.90 -11.71 -10.30
CA THR A 4 22.69 -13.17 -10.37
C THR A 4 23.77 -14.00 -9.68
N ASP A 5 24.81 -13.39 -9.11
CA ASP A 5 25.96 -14.10 -8.55
C ASP A 5 25.65 -14.82 -7.21
N ASP A 6 24.51 -14.49 -6.61
CA ASP A 6 23.99 -15.09 -5.37
C ASP A 6 22.81 -16.03 -5.68
N GLY A 7 23.02 -16.98 -6.60
CA GLY A 7 22.02 -17.96 -7.02
C GLY A 7 22.25 -19.34 -6.42
N VAL A 8 21.17 -20.08 -6.13
CA VAL A 8 21.23 -21.49 -5.70
C VAL A 8 20.77 -22.36 -6.87
N GLY A 9 21.70 -23.14 -7.46
CA GLY A 9 21.36 -24.08 -8.53
C GLY A 9 20.66 -23.43 -9.73
N SER A 10 21.18 -22.30 -10.20
CA SER A 10 20.64 -21.41 -11.27
C SER A 10 19.42 -20.55 -10.91
N VAL A 11 18.85 -20.71 -9.71
CA VAL A 11 17.67 -19.94 -9.26
C VAL A 11 18.12 -18.75 -8.41
N VAL A 12 17.38 -17.64 -8.50
CA VAL A 12 17.61 -16.47 -7.63
C VAL A 12 17.33 -16.85 -6.18
N ARG A 13 18.24 -16.47 -5.27
CA ARG A 13 18.14 -16.86 -3.86
C ARG A 13 16.93 -16.29 -3.11
N VAL A 14 16.41 -15.12 -3.46
CA VAL A 14 15.25 -14.53 -2.78
C VAL A 14 14.00 -14.65 -3.65
N GLY A 15 12.89 -15.09 -3.04
CA GLY A 15 11.60 -15.24 -3.68
C GLY A 15 10.45 -14.81 -2.78
N VAL A 16 9.22 -15.07 -3.24
CA VAL A 16 7.99 -14.82 -2.49
C VAL A 16 7.21 -16.12 -2.40
N LEU A 17 6.84 -16.51 -1.18
CA LEU A 17 5.84 -17.54 -0.97
C LEU A 17 4.48 -17.02 -1.40
N CYS A 18 3.81 -17.74 -2.27
CA CYS A 18 2.46 -17.40 -2.72
C CYS A 18 1.44 -18.45 -2.26
N THR A 19 0.23 -17.99 -1.94
CA THR A 19 -0.93 -18.85 -1.74
C THR A 19 -1.74 -18.89 -3.02
N VAL A 20 -2.03 -20.08 -3.53
CA VAL A 20 -2.93 -20.27 -4.68
C VAL A 20 -4.36 -19.98 -4.24
N ARG A 21 -5.01 -19.04 -4.91
CA ARG A 21 -6.41 -18.63 -4.65
C ARG A 21 -7.39 -19.43 -5.50
N GLN A 22 -7.09 -19.57 -6.79
CA GLN A 22 -7.95 -20.26 -7.74
C GLN A 22 -7.10 -20.93 -8.83
N VAL A 23 -7.60 -22.06 -9.33
CA VAL A 23 -6.99 -22.79 -10.45
C VAL A 23 -8.09 -23.18 -11.42
N ASP A 24 -8.08 -22.57 -12.60
CA ASP A 24 -9.03 -22.86 -13.66
C ASP A 24 -8.35 -23.66 -14.77
N ALA A 25 -8.99 -24.74 -15.21
CA ALA A 25 -8.54 -25.49 -16.38
C ALA A 25 -8.99 -24.78 -17.66
N THR A 26 -8.09 -24.62 -18.62
CA THR A 26 -8.43 -24.10 -19.95
C THR A 26 -8.70 -25.25 -20.92
N PRO A 27 -9.50 -25.03 -21.99
CA PRO A 27 -9.86 -26.09 -22.94
C PRO A 27 -8.69 -26.79 -23.63
N ASP A 28 -7.52 -26.14 -23.68
CA ASP A 28 -6.28 -26.65 -24.24
C ASP A 28 -5.42 -27.43 -23.22
N GLY A 29 -5.93 -27.67 -22.01
CA GLY A 29 -5.24 -28.43 -20.97
C GLY A 29 -4.22 -27.62 -20.15
N ARG A 30 -4.06 -26.32 -20.41
CA ARG A 30 -3.32 -25.42 -19.51
C ARG A 30 -4.13 -25.10 -18.25
N LYS A 31 -3.47 -24.50 -17.27
CA LYS A 31 -4.09 -24.03 -16.04
C LYS A 31 -3.85 -22.54 -15.88
N LEU A 32 -4.91 -21.77 -15.67
CA LEU A 32 -4.82 -20.40 -15.20
C LEU A 32 -4.81 -20.43 -13.68
N VAL A 33 -3.79 -19.82 -13.07
CA VAL A 33 -3.60 -19.86 -11.61
C VAL A 33 -3.63 -18.43 -11.09
N GLU A 34 -4.58 -18.15 -10.21
CA GLU A 34 -4.61 -16.94 -9.41
C GLU A 34 -3.88 -17.19 -8.09
N TYR A 35 -3.00 -16.28 -7.69
CA TYR A 35 -2.19 -16.41 -6.49
C TYR A 35 -1.97 -15.06 -5.80
N GLU A 36 -1.76 -15.10 -4.49
CA GLU A 36 -1.42 -13.94 -3.67
C GLU A 36 -0.06 -14.15 -3.02
N GLY A 37 0.85 -13.18 -3.19
CA GLY A 37 2.13 -13.17 -2.50
C GLY A 37 1.95 -12.92 -1.01
N VAL A 38 2.50 -13.80 -0.17
CA VAL A 38 2.30 -13.79 1.28
C VAL A 38 3.51 -13.21 2.00
N ARG A 39 4.70 -13.74 1.74
CA ARG A 39 5.93 -13.38 2.47
C ARG A 39 7.17 -13.68 1.65
N ARG A 40 8.24 -12.94 1.90
CA ARG A 40 9.54 -13.20 1.30
C ARG A 40 10.24 -14.39 1.92
N VAL A 41 10.98 -15.10 1.08
CA VAL A 41 11.76 -16.26 1.48
C VAL A 41 13.14 -16.22 0.84
N SER A 42 14.13 -16.78 1.53
CA SER A 42 15.47 -17.02 1.03
C SER A 42 15.64 -18.52 0.82
N ILE A 43 16.02 -18.93 -0.39
CA ILE A 43 16.30 -20.31 -0.76
C ILE A 43 17.65 -20.69 -0.17
N ILE A 44 17.65 -21.72 0.67
CA ILE A 44 18.85 -22.25 1.30
C ILE A 44 19.45 -23.34 0.41
N SER A 45 18.61 -24.24 -0.07
CA SER A 45 19.00 -25.40 -0.88
C SER A 45 17.83 -25.92 -1.69
N ILE A 46 18.13 -26.56 -2.84
CA ILE A 46 17.17 -27.30 -3.65
C ILE A 46 17.37 -28.78 -3.34
N THR A 47 16.35 -29.44 -2.80
CA THR A 47 16.39 -30.86 -2.39
C THR A 47 15.98 -31.80 -3.51
N GLN A 48 15.14 -31.33 -4.43
CA GLN A 48 14.62 -32.08 -5.56
C GLN A 48 14.44 -31.12 -6.74
N SER A 49 14.74 -31.56 -7.97
CA SER A 49 14.57 -30.74 -9.18
C SER A 49 13.45 -31.25 -10.10
N LEU A 50 13.06 -32.52 -9.99
CA LEU A 50 12.07 -33.17 -10.85
C LEU A 50 11.10 -34.04 -10.03
N PRO A 51 9.81 -34.14 -10.40
CA PRO A 51 9.17 -33.45 -11.53
C PRO A 51 8.94 -31.95 -11.28
N TYR A 52 9.06 -31.52 -10.02
CA TYR A 52 9.02 -30.12 -9.61
C TYR A 52 10.20 -29.83 -8.69
N ALA A 53 10.69 -28.59 -8.74
CA ALA A 53 11.72 -28.14 -7.82
C ALA A 53 11.15 -28.01 -6.41
N VAL A 54 11.82 -28.63 -5.43
CA VAL A 54 11.53 -28.49 -4.00
C VAL A 54 12.73 -27.82 -3.36
N ALA A 55 12.48 -26.76 -2.60
CA ALA A 55 13.50 -25.97 -1.96
C ALA A 55 13.26 -25.86 -0.46
N ASN A 56 14.33 -25.94 0.32
CA ASN A 56 14.33 -25.51 1.70
C ASN A 56 14.50 -24.00 1.73
N VAL A 57 13.64 -23.33 2.48
CA VAL A 57 13.58 -21.87 2.53
C VAL A 57 13.55 -21.36 3.96
N GLU A 58 14.10 -20.17 4.14
CA GLU A 58 14.02 -19.38 5.38
C GLU A 58 13.16 -18.14 5.15
N TRP A 59 12.46 -17.68 6.18
CA TRP A 59 11.69 -16.44 6.11
C TRP A 59 12.63 -15.24 6.07
N VAL A 60 12.30 -14.28 5.21
CA VAL A 60 12.97 -12.98 5.16
C VAL A 60 12.01 -11.93 5.69
N ASP A 61 12.42 -11.26 6.75
CA ASP A 61 11.74 -10.09 7.30
C ASP A 61 12.66 -8.88 7.19
N ASP A 62 12.06 -7.70 7.20
CA ASP A 62 12.84 -6.46 7.29
C ASP A 62 13.54 -6.35 8.64
N ASP A 63 14.64 -5.61 8.63
CA ASP A 63 15.32 -5.23 9.85
C ASP A 63 14.40 -4.34 10.70
N ALA A 64 14.50 -4.47 12.02
CA ALA A 64 13.79 -3.57 12.91
C ALA A 64 14.27 -2.14 12.65
N PRO A 65 13.36 -1.18 12.40
CA PRO A 65 13.78 0.18 12.08
C PRO A 65 14.49 0.79 13.28
N SER A 66 15.56 1.55 13.01
CA SER A 66 16.17 2.43 14.00
C SER A 66 15.15 3.45 14.52
N GLU A 67 15.44 4.09 15.66
CA GLU A 67 14.54 5.10 16.23
C GLU A 67 14.27 6.27 15.25
N THR A 68 15.26 6.62 14.43
CA THR A 68 15.15 7.64 13.39
C THR A 68 14.25 7.16 12.25
N GLU A 69 14.46 5.96 11.72
CA GLU A 69 13.64 5.39 10.64
C GLU A 69 12.20 5.19 11.08
N ALA A 70 11.97 4.74 12.31
CA ALA A 70 10.63 4.56 12.86
C ALA A 70 9.80 5.86 12.85
N LYS A 71 10.46 7.01 13.00
CA LYS A 71 9.82 8.34 12.89
C LYS A 71 9.62 8.77 11.43
N GLN A 72 10.52 8.37 10.53
CA GLN A 72 10.48 8.75 9.11
C GLN A 72 9.49 7.91 8.30
N ILE A 73 9.32 6.62 8.61
CA ILE A 73 8.47 5.70 7.85
C ILE A 73 7.05 6.27 7.67
N PRO A 74 6.32 6.71 8.71
CA PRO A 74 4.98 7.27 8.54
C PRO A 74 4.94 8.50 7.61
N GLU A 75 5.96 9.36 7.69
CA GLU A 75 6.08 10.54 6.83
C GLU A 75 6.29 10.13 5.36
N LEU A 76 7.19 9.18 5.11
CA LEU A 76 7.46 8.66 3.77
C LEU A 76 6.23 7.98 3.18
N GLU A 77 5.51 7.18 3.98
CA GLU A 77 4.27 6.55 3.56
C GLU A 77 3.21 7.57 3.17
N GLY A 78 3.00 8.59 4.02
CA GLY A 78 2.07 9.67 3.75
C GLY A 78 2.42 10.40 2.44
N ARG A 79 3.70 10.64 2.19
CA ARG A 79 4.18 11.30 0.95
C ARG A 79 3.98 10.42 -0.28
N VAL A 80 4.32 9.14 -0.21
CA VAL A 80 4.09 8.18 -1.31
C VAL A 80 2.59 8.09 -1.61
N TRP A 81 1.77 7.95 -0.58
CA TRP A 81 0.32 7.85 -0.75
C TRP A 81 -0.30 9.14 -1.34
N ALA A 82 0.09 10.30 -0.83
CA ALA A 82 -0.35 11.59 -1.38
C ALA A 82 0.06 11.76 -2.86
N CYS A 83 1.25 11.30 -3.22
CA CYS A 83 1.74 11.30 -4.60
C CYS A 83 0.86 10.42 -5.51
N LEU A 84 0.54 9.20 -5.07
CA LEU A 84 -0.31 8.26 -5.80
C LEU A 84 -1.74 8.78 -5.98
N LEU A 85 -2.34 9.35 -4.94
CA LEU A 85 -3.68 9.97 -5.02
C LEU A 85 -3.70 11.14 -6.00
N ASP A 86 -2.64 11.93 -6.02
CA ASP A 86 -2.54 13.06 -6.94
C ASP A 86 -2.32 12.63 -8.39
N ILE A 87 -1.55 11.56 -8.62
CA ILE A 87 -1.44 10.90 -9.93
C ILE A 87 -2.81 10.42 -10.39
N GLU A 88 -3.55 9.71 -9.53
CA GLU A 88 -4.89 9.22 -9.85
C GLU A 88 -5.83 10.37 -10.21
N LYS A 89 -5.81 11.45 -9.42
CA LYS A 89 -6.60 12.66 -9.66
C LYS A 89 -6.25 13.32 -11.00
N CYS A 90 -4.96 13.54 -11.28
CA CYS A 90 -4.52 14.15 -12.53
C CYS A 90 -4.84 13.25 -13.73
N SER A 91 -4.63 11.95 -13.61
CA SER A 91 -4.93 10.96 -14.64
C SER A 91 -6.43 10.93 -14.96
N ARG A 92 -7.30 10.91 -13.95
CA ARG A 92 -8.77 10.99 -14.14
C ARG A 92 -9.20 12.29 -14.82
N ALA A 93 -8.54 13.41 -14.51
CA ALA A 93 -8.87 14.69 -15.11
C ALA A 93 -8.40 14.81 -16.58
N LEU A 94 -7.27 14.18 -16.91
CA LEU A 94 -6.72 14.12 -18.27
C LEU A 94 -7.43 13.07 -19.14
N SER A 95 -7.92 11.98 -18.53
CA SER A 95 -8.58 10.90 -19.22
C SER A 95 -9.90 11.35 -19.84
N SER A 96 -10.12 10.97 -21.10
CA SER A 96 -11.44 11.06 -21.70
C SER A 96 -12.40 10.11 -20.95
N LYS A 97 -13.71 10.39 -20.98
CA LYS A 97 -14.74 9.52 -20.36
C LYS A 97 -14.70 8.07 -20.86
N ARG A 98 -14.02 7.79 -21.98
CA ARG A 98 -13.90 6.45 -22.58
C ARG A 98 -12.81 5.59 -21.93
N ASP A 99 -11.83 6.20 -21.28
CA ASP A 99 -10.61 5.53 -20.75
C ASP A 99 -10.53 5.55 -19.22
N ALA A 100 -11.67 5.70 -18.53
CA ALA A 100 -11.78 5.90 -17.07
C ALA A 100 -11.29 4.73 -16.18
N ALA A 101 -10.50 3.81 -16.72
CA ALA A 101 -9.89 2.68 -16.03
C ALA A 101 -8.71 3.06 -15.11
N SER A 102 -8.33 4.34 -15.02
CA SER A 102 -7.27 4.80 -14.11
C SER A 102 -7.77 4.96 -12.66
N ALA A 103 -8.22 3.86 -12.05
CA ALA A 103 -8.28 3.77 -10.60
C ALA A 103 -7.00 3.11 -10.10
N LEU A 104 -6.49 3.54 -8.95
CA LEU A 104 -5.43 2.81 -8.27
C LEU A 104 -5.92 1.37 -7.99
N PRO A 105 -5.08 0.34 -8.17
CA PRO A 105 -5.46 -1.04 -7.89
C PRO A 105 -5.95 -1.20 -6.45
N PRO A 106 -7.03 -1.95 -6.18
CA PRO A 106 -7.62 -2.05 -4.84
C PRO A 106 -6.63 -2.60 -3.79
N GLU A 107 -5.62 -3.34 -4.23
CA GLU A 107 -4.57 -3.93 -3.39
C GLU A 107 -3.73 -2.87 -2.69
N ILE A 108 -3.48 -1.72 -3.33
CA ILE A 108 -2.70 -0.65 -2.67
C ILE A 108 -3.52 0.01 -1.57
N GLY A 109 -4.83 0.16 -1.78
CA GLY A 109 -5.76 0.73 -0.80
C GLY A 109 -5.86 -0.13 0.48
N LYS A 110 -5.67 -1.45 0.37
CA LYS A 110 -5.64 -2.38 1.51
C LYS A 110 -4.50 -2.08 2.49
N TYR A 111 -3.36 -1.61 2.00
CA TYR A 111 -2.16 -1.35 2.80
C TYR A 111 -1.83 0.14 2.97
N ALA A 112 -2.56 1.01 2.28
CA ALA A 112 -2.37 2.45 2.32
C ALA A 112 -2.33 2.97 3.76
N PRO A 113 -1.46 3.95 4.05
CA PRO A 113 -1.49 4.61 5.33
C PRO A 113 -2.89 5.19 5.53
N LYS A 114 -3.48 4.93 6.69
CA LYS A 114 -4.69 5.64 7.08
C LYS A 114 -4.27 7.09 7.24
N LEU A 115 -4.73 7.95 6.33
CA LEU A 115 -4.67 9.38 6.57
C LEU A 115 -5.42 9.56 7.89
N ASP A 116 -4.75 10.08 8.92
CA ASP A 116 -5.37 10.51 10.17
C ASP A 116 -6.30 11.71 9.90
N ASN A 117 -7.25 11.54 9.00
CA ASN A 117 -8.46 12.35 8.91
C ASN A 117 -9.39 12.07 10.11
N ASP A 118 -9.04 11.09 10.94
CA ASP A 118 -9.64 10.81 12.25
C ASP A 118 -9.12 11.77 13.35
N MET A 119 -8.26 12.75 13.02
CA MET A 119 -8.08 13.87 13.93
C MET A 119 -9.38 14.67 13.93
N THR A 120 -10.28 14.26 14.81
CA THR A 120 -11.57 14.91 14.99
C THR A 120 -11.30 16.38 15.33
N SER A 121 -12.23 17.27 15.02
CA SER A 121 -12.16 18.67 15.47
C SER A 121 -11.89 18.78 16.99
N VAL A 122 -12.26 17.74 17.75
CA VAL A 122 -11.97 17.59 19.18
C VAL A 122 -10.49 17.37 19.46
N ASP A 123 -9.80 16.51 18.70
CA ASP A 123 -8.37 16.26 18.87
C ASP A 123 -7.53 17.49 18.47
N TYR A 124 -7.97 18.26 17.47
CA TYR A 124 -7.38 19.57 17.13
C TYR A 124 -7.52 20.56 18.31
N LEU A 125 -8.71 20.65 18.90
CA LEU A 125 -8.97 21.53 20.05
C LEU A 125 -8.17 21.12 21.30
N MET A 126 -7.96 19.81 21.49
CA MET A 126 -7.12 19.26 22.55
C MET A 126 -5.64 19.61 22.36
N GLN A 127 -5.13 19.49 21.13
CA GLN A 127 -3.74 19.80 20.82
C GLN A 127 -3.44 21.31 20.89
N ALA A 128 -4.43 22.15 20.58
CA ALA A 128 -4.35 23.60 20.74
C ALA A 128 -4.41 24.07 22.22
N GLY A 129 -4.52 23.15 23.18
CA GLY A 129 -4.60 23.46 24.62
C GLY A 129 -5.90 24.15 25.04
N GLY A 130 -6.94 24.13 24.20
CA GLY A 130 -8.21 24.75 24.49
C GLY A 130 -9.03 23.93 25.48
N ALA A 131 -9.54 24.57 26.54
CA ALA A 131 -10.43 23.93 27.52
C ALA A 131 -11.66 23.24 26.87
N ALA A 132 -12.11 23.76 25.72
CA ALA A 132 -13.21 23.21 24.94
C ALA A 132 -12.97 21.77 24.45
N GLY A 133 -11.73 21.41 24.07
CA GLY A 133 -11.40 20.05 23.64
C GLY A 133 -11.61 19.03 24.75
N GLN A 134 -11.23 19.38 25.98
CA GLN A 134 -11.40 18.49 27.14
C GLN A 134 -12.87 18.32 27.50
N SER A 135 -13.66 19.39 27.46
CA SER A 135 -15.10 19.34 27.75
C SER A 135 -15.86 18.49 26.72
N ILE A 136 -15.54 18.60 25.43
CA ILE A 136 -16.20 17.80 24.38
C ILE A 136 -15.82 16.32 24.52
N LYS A 137 -14.56 16.00 24.86
CA LYS A 137 -14.13 14.61 25.09
C LYS A 137 -14.76 14.00 26.34
N GLN A 138 -14.92 14.78 27.41
CA GLN A 138 -15.66 14.36 28.61
C GLN A 138 -17.14 14.13 28.28
N TRP A 139 -17.77 15.00 27.49
CA TRP A 139 -19.16 14.85 27.04
C TRP A 139 -19.37 13.60 26.17
N MET A 140 -18.43 13.30 25.26
CA MET A 140 -18.46 12.06 24.46
C MET A 140 -18.27 10.81 25.32
N ARG A 141 -17.39 10.85 26.34
CA ARG A 141 -17.20 9.74 27.30
C ARG A 141 -18.39 9.53 28.23
N ALA A 142 -19.11 10.60 28.57
CA ALA A 142 -20.30 10.54 29.42
C ALA A 142 -21.53 9.96 28.70
N GLY A 143 -21.40 9.53 27.45
CA GLY A 143 -22.45 8.77 26.75
C GLY A 143 -23.66 9.61 26.38
N SER A 144 -23.47 10.80 25.80
CA SER A 144 -24.59 11.55 25.23
C SER A 144 -25.27 10.74 24.12
N SER A 145 -26.48 10.28 24.42
CA SER A 145 -27.37 9.49 23.56
C SER A 145 -28.15 10.35 22.55
N VAL A 146 -27.84 11.62 22.40
CA VAL A 146 -28.54 12.53 21.49
C VAL A 146 -27.87 12.46 20.11
N GLY A 147 -28.20 11.44 19.32
CA GLY A 147 -27.82 11.40 17.89
C GLY A 147 -27.67 10.04 17.22
N LYS A 148 -27.97 8.92 17.89
CA LYS A 148 -28.01 7.59 17.21
C LYS A 148 -29.44 7.16 16.91
N GLU A 149 -30.11 7.91 16.03
CA GLU A 149 -31.24 7.41 15.26
C GLU A 149 -30.98 7.62 13.77
N ALA A 150 -30.28 6.67 13.15
CA ALA A 150 -30.59 6.19 11.80
C ALA A 150 -29.65 5.03 11.43
N LYS A 151 -30.29 3.87 11.18
CA LYS A 151 -29.78 2.66 10.52
C LYS A 151 -29.05 1.63 11.40
N SER A 152 -29.88 0.88 12.13
CA SER A 152 -29.63 -0.53 12.47
C SER A 152 -30.43 -1.45 11.54
N LYS A 153 -29.76 -2.50 11.03
CA LYS A 153 -30.19 -3.89 10.69
C LYS A 153 -29.15 -4.40 9.69
N SER A 154 -28.34 -5.45 9.90
CA SER A 154 -28.39 -6.72 10.64
C SER A 154 -26.92 -7.20 10.76
N ASN A 155 -26.44 -8.17 11.53
CA ASN A 155 -26.97 -9.34 12.22
C ASN A 155 -25.99 -9.68 13.37
N ALA A 156 -26.49 -10.11 14.52
CA ALA A 156 -25.68 -10.54 15.66
C ALA A 156 -25.26 -12.01 15.52
N GLY A 157 -24.01 -12.30 15.84
CA GLY A 157 -23.46 -13.66 15.91
C GLY A 157 -22.03 -13.69 16.45
N GLY A 158 -21.90 -13.50 17.78
CA GLY A 158 -20.84 -14.07 18.63
C GLY A 158 -19.36 -13.88 18.25
N SER A 159 -18.73 -12.87 18.85
CA SER A 159 -17.51 -13.04 19.67
C SER A 159 -17.19 -11.67 20.27
N ALA A 160 -17.13 -11.59 21.60
CA ALA A 160 -16.56 -10.43 22.28
C ALA A 160 -15.06 -10.43 22.00
N VAL A 161 -14.68 -9.76 20.92
CA VAL A 161 -13.27 -9.50 20.58
C VAL A 161 -12.71 -8.61 21.67
N ASP A 162 -11.63 -9.07 22.29
CA ASP A 162 -10.87 -8.31 23.26
C ASP A 162 -10.49 -6.95 22.63
N PRO A 163 -10.91 -5.82 23.24
CA PRO A 163 -10.66 -4.50 22.68
C PRO A 163 -9.16 -4.17 22.55
N TYR A 164 -8.26 -4.86 23.26
CA TYR A 164 -6.81 -4.71 23.06
C TYR A 164 -6.27 -5.58 21.92
N GLU A 165 -6.92 -6.71 21.61
CA GLU A 165 -6.58 -7.53 20.45
C GLU A 165 -7.03 -6.88 19.13
N ALA A 166 -8.12 -6.09 19.15
CA ALA A 166 -8.54 -5.25 18.03
C ALA A 166 -7.58 -4.06 17.78
N VAL A 167 -6.90 -3.55 18.81
CA VAL A 167 -5.89 -2.48 18.68
C VAL A 167 -4.55 -3.05 18.19
N ALA A 168 -4.19 -4.27 18.57
CA ALA A 168 -3.02 -4.99 18.06
C ALA A 168 -3.20 -5.52 16.61
N ARG A 169 -4.44 -5.76 16.15
CA ARG A 169 -4.75 -6.29 14.80
C ARG A 169 -4.94 -5.21 13.71
N VAL A 170 -4.99 -3.92 14.04
CA VAL A 170 -5.30 -2.84 13.07
C VAL A 170 -4.07 -2.12 12.48
N MET A 171 -2.87 -2.39 12.98
CA MET A 171 -1.61 -2.07 12.32
C MET A 171 -0.70 -3.28 12.47
N THR A 172 -0.71 -4.19 11.50
CA THR A 172 0.36 -5.20 11.46
C THR A 172 1.69 -4.46 11.48
N PRO A 173 2.69 -4.85 12.30
CA PRO A 173 4.00 -4.20 12.32
C PRO A 173 4.66 -4.18 10.92
N ARG A 174 4.15 -5.03 10.02
CA ARG A 174 4.56 -5.19 8.63
C ARG A 174 3.71 -4.42 7.62
N ARG A 175 2.71 -3.64 8.05
CA ARG A 175 1.90 -2.83 7.11
C ARG A 175 2.78 -1.89 6.28
N PRO A 176 3.77 -1.19 6.85
CA PRO A 176 4.65 -0.34 6.04
C PRO A 176 5.48 -1.11 5.01
N GLU A 177 5.98 -2.29 5.39
CA GLU A 177 6.66 -3.22 4.48
C GLU A 177 5.74 -3.57 3.30
N LEU A 178 4.52 -4.02 3.58
CA LEU A 178 3.55 -4.43 2.55
C LEU A 178 3.13 -3.26 1.66
N PHE A 179 2.95 -2.07 2.24
CA PHE A 179 2.64 -0.86 1.48
C PHE A 179 3.79 -0.49 0.54
N SER A 180 5.04 -0.59 0.98
CA SER A 180 6.20 -0.29 0.13
C SER A 180 6.27 -1.21 -1.09
N PHE A 181 5.95 -2.50 -0.93
CA PHE A 181 5.88 -3.45 -2.04
C PHE A 181 4.68 -3.23 -2.95
N ALA A 182 3.51 -2.95 -2.38
CA ALA A 182 2.31 -2.63 -3.16
C ALA A 182 2.48 -1.33 -3.97
N ALA A 183 3.19 -0.34 -3.44
CA ALA A 183 3.53 0.87 -4.17
C ALA A 183 4.57 0.60 -5.26
N ALA A 184 5.58 -0.23 -4.98
CA ALA A 184 6.59 -0.63 -5.95
C ALA A 184 6.01 -1.47 -7.11
N SER A 185 4.96 -2.26 -6.90
CA SER A 185 4.35 -3.06 -7.96
C SER A 185 3.60 -2.23 -9.01
N LEU A 186 3.28 -0.97 -8.69
CA LEU A 186 2.71 -0.02 -9.66
C LEU A 186 3.75 0.54 -10.63
N LEU A 187 5.03 0.37 -10.33
CA LEU A 187 6.12 0.86 -11.16
C LEU A 187 6.48 -0.17 -12.23
N ASP A 188 6.68 0.30 -13.46
CA ASP A 188 7.23 -0.53 -14.52
C ASP A 188 8.74 -0.68 -14.36
N LEU A 189 9.13 -1.66 -13.56
CA LEU A 189 10.51 -1.93 -13.21
C LEU A 189 11.09 -3.10 -13.99
N ASP A 190 12.36 -2.97 -14.36
CA ASP A 190 13.13 -4.08 -14.91
C ASP A 190 13.36 -5.18 -13.85
N VAL A 191 13.71 -6.37 -14.32
CA VAL A 191 13.93 -7.53 -13.44
C VAL A 191 15.02 -7.25 -12.38
N PRO A 192 16.17 -6.63 -12.71
CA PRO A 192 17.17 -6.25 -11.72
C PRO A 192 16.64 -5.34 -10.61
N ALA A 193 15.87 -4.29 -10.93
CA ALA A 193 15.31 -3.40 -9.92
C ALA A 193 14.27 -4.11 -9.05
N LYS A 194 13.40 -4.95 -9.65
CA LYS A 194 12.46 -5.79 -8.90
C LYS A 194 13.17 -6.69 -7.89
N LEU A 195 14.25 -7.35 -8.31
CA LEU A 195 15.05 -8.21 -7.43
C LEU A 195 15.79 -7.40 -6.35
N ALA A 196 16.30 -6.22 -6.67
CA ALA A 196 16.95 -5.34 -5.69
C ALA A 196 15.96 -4.91 -4.59
N LEU A 197 14.74 -4.52 -4.97
CA LEU A 197 13.68 -4.21 -4.01
C LEU A 197 13.26 -5.40 -3.17
N LEU A 198 13.16 -6.59 -3.78
CA LEU A 198 12.81 -7.80 -3.06
C LEU A 198 13.85 -8.18 -2.01
N ARG A 199 15.15 -7.95 -2.30
CA ARG A 199 16.28 -8.19 -1.41
C ARG A 199 16.45 -7.13 -0.32
N SER A 200 15.94 -5.92 -0.51
CA SER A 200 16.09 -4.84 0.47
C SER A 200 15.36 -5.19 1.76
N LEU A 201 16.07 -5.13 2.89
CA LEU A 201 15.52 -5.33 4.24
C LEU A 201 15.14 -4.00 4.92
N ASP A 202 15.44 -2.88 4.26
CA ASP A 202 15.10 -1.54 4.72
C ASP A 202 13.77 -1.08 4.11
N THR A 203 12.78 -0.83 4.96
CA THR A 203 11.48 -0.28 4.56
C THR A 203 11.55 1.20 4.22
N ALA A 204 12.29 1.99 5.00
CA ALA A 204 12.42 3.42 4.78
C ALA A 204 13.14 3.69 3.45
N GLY A 205 14.24 2.98 3.20
CA GLY A 205 14.97 3.03 1.94
C GLY A 205 14.10 2.65 0.73
N ARG A 206 13.29 1.58 0.84
CA ARG A 206 12.34 1.20 -0.23
C ARG A 206 11.30 2.29 -0.49
N LEU A 207 10.68 2.85 0.54
CA LEU A 207 9.70 3.93 0.38
C LEU A 207 10.31 5.19 -0.23
N GLN A 208 11.51 5.56 0.20
CA GLN A 208 12.26 6.69 -0.35
C GLN A 208 12.57 6.47 -1.83
N TRP A 209 13.02 5.27 -2.19
CA TRP A 209 13.29 4.90 -3.58
C TRP A 209 12.02 4.96 -4.43
N VAL A 210 10.90 4.39 -3.95
CA VAL A 210 9.60 4.42 -4.64
C VAL A 210 9.16 5.88 -4.84
N LEU A 211 9.30 6.72 -3.82
CA LEU A 211 8.96 8.14 -3.92
C LEU A 211 9.78 8.84 -5.01
N SER A 212 11.10 8.63 -5.03
CA SER A 212 11.98 9.20 -6.05
C SER A 212 11.65 8.70 -7.46
N ALA A 213 11.19 7.46 -7.62
CA ALA A 213 10.78 6.90 -8.89
C ALA A 213 9.44 7.49 -9.39
N ILE A 214 8.47 7.72 -8.51
CA ILE A 214 7.13 8.21 -8.86
C ILE A 214 7.11 9.73 -9.14
N GLN A 215 7.95 10.50 -8.44
CA GLN A 215 7.92 11.98 -8.49
C GLN A 215 8.01 12.59 -9.89
N PRO A 216 8.93 12.17 -10.79
CA PRO A 216 9.01 12.73 -12.14
C PRO A 216 7.70 12.56 -12.92
N PHE A 217 7.07 11.39 -12.81
CA PHE A 217 5.81 11.10 -13.48
C PHE A 217 4.65 11.96 -12.93
N GLN A 218 4.60 12.16 -11.60
CA GLN A 218 3.63 13.08 -10.99
C GLN A 218 3.78 14.51 -11.53
N GLN A 219 5.01 15.01 -11.62
CA GLN A 219 5.28 16.37 -12.11
C GLN A 219 4.86 16.54 -13.57
N GLU A 220 5.12 15.54 -14.40
CA GLU A 220 4.68 15.51 -15.79
C GLU A 220 3.15 15.58 -15.90
N LEU A 221 2.42 14.74 -15.17
CA LEU A 221 0.96 14.74 -15.17
C LEU A 221 0.37 16.07 -14.70
N ARG A 222 0.92 16.66 -13.63
CA ARG A 222 0.51 18.00 -13.17
C ARG A 222 0.69 19.07 -14.23
N THR A 223 1.80 19.02 -14.95
CA THR A 223 2.13 19.97 -16.00
C THR A 223 1.13 19.84 -17.14
N ARG A 224 0.88 18.61 -17.61
CA ARG A 224 -0.13 18.32 -18.65
C ARG A 224 -1.53 18.78 -18.23
N TYR A 225 -1.94 18.48 -17.00
CA TYR A 225 -3.22 18.88 -16.45
C TYR A 225 -3.39 20.41 -16.41
N THR A 226 -2.35 21.12 -15.97
CA THR A 226 -2.35 22.60 -15.94
C THR A 226 -2.47 23.17 -17.36
N LEU A 227 -1.70 22.64 -18.31
CA LEU A 227 -1.75 23.08 -19.71
C LEU A 227 -3.15 22.87 -20.31
N GLN A 228 -3.75 21.69 -20.12
CA GLN A 228 -5.10 21.40 -20.60
C GLN A 228 -6.12 22.38 -20.02
N LYS A 229 -6.04 22.65 -18.71
CA LYS A 229 -6.92 23.63 -18.05
C LYS A 229 -6.75 25.04 -18.63
N THR A 230 -5.53 25.47 -18.93
CA THR A 230 -5.30 26.79 -19.53
C THR A 230 -5.76 26.90 -20.99
N LEU A 231 -5.74 25.78 -21.74
CA LEU A 231 -6.24 25.75 -23.11
C LEU A 231 -7.77 25.81 -23.14
N ALA A 232 -8.44 25.01 -22.32
CA ALA A 232 -9.90 25.02 -22.21
C ALA A 232 -10.46 26.40 -21.80
N GLY A 233 -9.79 27.09 -20.85
CA GLY A 233 -10.21 28.43 -20.42
C GLY A 233 -9.98 29.55 -21.45
N LYS A 234 -9.23 29.30 -22.53
CA LYS A 234 -9.05 30.26 -23.65
C LYS A 234 -10.12 30.08 -24.73
N GLU A 235 -10.65 28.87 -24.91
CA GLU A 235 -11.71 28.60 -25.88
C GLU A 235 -13.03 29.25 -25.43
N ASP A 236 -13.34 29.18 -24.14
CA ASP A 236 -14.56 29.74 -23.53
C ASP A 236 -14.64 31.28 -23.51
N LYS A 237 -13.57 31.98 -23.94
CA LYS A 237 -13.51 33.46 -24.00
C LYS A 237 -13.58 34.02 -25.43
N ARG A 238 -13.70 33.17 -26.45
CA ARG A 238 -13.75 33.60 -27.86
C ARG A 238 -15.17 33.60 -28.45
N ASP A 239 -16.16 33.18 -27.67
CA ASP A 239 -17.59 33.27 -27.98
C ASP A 239 -18.24 34.44 -27.23
#